data_AF-R5KT84-F1
#
_entry.id   AF-R5KT84-F1
#
_cell.length_a   1.000
_cell.length_b   1.000
_cell.length_c   1.000
_cell.angle_alpha   90.00
_cell.angle_beta   90.00
_cell.angle_gamma   90.00
#
_symmetry.space_group_name_H-M   'P 1'
#
loop_
_entity.id
_entity.type
_entity.pdbx_description
1 polymer ?
#
loop_
_entity_poly.entity_id
_entity_poly.type
_entity_poly.pdbx_seq_one_letter_code
_entity_poly.pdbx_strand_id
1 'polypeptide(L)'
;MYGAHSQKNEIQFDFSQPTELMDGRYGEVVELWFDGAWDKPCRAWQLDRLYSHVKSMQPMCQIGVNHTVGKYSEKKGMPKKRYEPKNYRDRDPLRMFPSDFRLWDPNMCREDDPKIYTFNGKEYYLPFEQTICSRKEFSWFYSDTYAQKPLMDSEEIIKNYRILEKANNVMVINLPPDQNGKLVDGDIKILCILQTGST
;
A
#
# COMPACT_ATOMS: atom_id res chain seq x y z
N MET A 1 -35.92 32.89 11.17
CA MET A 1 -34.63 33.54 10.91
C MET A 1 -33.57 32.45 10.92
N TYR A 2 -33.00 32.16 9.74
CA TYR A 2 -31.91 31.20 9.59
C TYR A 2 -30.68 31.74 10.34
N GLY A 3 -30.29 31.06 11.40
CA GLY A 3 -29.01 31.29 12.06
C GLY A 3 -27.90 30.82 11.15
N ALA A 4 -27.01 31.75 10.77
CA ALA A 4 -25.87 31.51 9.91
C ALA A 4 -25.04 30.30 10.40
N HIS A 5 -25.07 29.21 9.64
CA HIS A 5 -24.07 28.17 9.74
C HIS A 5 -22.72 28.79 9.33
N SER A 6 -21.80 28.95 10.27
CA SER A 6 -20.44 29.34 9.95
C SER A 6 -19.83 28.26 9.06
N GLN A 7 -19.54 28.61 7.81
CA GLN A 7 -18.71 27.82 6.89
C GLN A 7 -17.35 27.59 7.55
N LYS A 8 -17.18 26.47 8.27
CA LYS A 8 -15.87 26.01 8.70
C LYS A 8 -15.26 25.27 7.53
N ASN A 9 -14.46 25.99 6.73
CA ASN A 9 -13.46 25.51 5.77
C ASN A 9 -13.49 23.98 5.53
N GLU A 10 -14.41 23.52 4.70
CA GLU A 10 -14.33 22.17 4.16
C GLU A 10 -13.05 22.11 3.33
N ILE A 11 -12.15 21.18 3.67
CA ILE A 11 -10.98 20.90 2.82
C ILE A 11 -11.55 20.39 1.49
N GLN A 12 -11.56 21.23 0.47
CA GLN A 12 -11.94 20.79 -0.88
C GLN A 12 -10.84 19.88 -1.40
N PHE A 13 -11.17 18.60 -1.52
CA PHE A 13 -10.32 17.62 -2.16
C PHE A 13 -10.59 17.68 -3.66
N ASP A 14 -9.53 17.86 -4.45
CA ASP A 14 -9.64 17.82 -5.90
C ASP A 14 -9.65 16.36 -6.37
N PHE A 15 -10.78 15.94 -6.95
CA PHE A 15 -10.96 14.61 -7.50
C PHE A 15 -10.61 14.52 -8.99
N SER A 16 -10.09 15.58 -9.61
CA SER A 16 -9.74 15.62 -11.04
C SER A 16 -8.80 14.47 -11.42
N GLN A 17 -7.69 14.30 -10.71
CA GLN A 17 -6.72 13.23 -10.97
C GLN A 17 -7.29 11.82 -10.73
N PRO A 18 -7.91 11.50 -9.57
CA PRO A 18 -8.59 10.22 -9.42
C PRO A 18 -9.66 9.96 -10.48
N THR A 19 -10.37 10.98 -10.95
CA THR A 19 -11.37 10.81 -12.02
C THR A 19 -10.71 10.43 -13.32
N GLU A 20 -9.69 11.17 -13.73
CA GLU A 20 -8.94 10.89 -14.96
C GLU A 20 -8.35 9.48 -14.97
N LEU A 21 -7.80 9.02 -13.84
CA LEU A 21 -7.21 7.68 -13.76
C LEU A 21 -8.26 6.56 -13.76
N MET A 22 -9.46 6.82 -13.23
CA MET A 22 -10.44 5.77 -12.93
C MET A 22 -11.68 5.78 -13.82
N ASP A 23 -11.90 6.79 -14.68
CA ASP A 23 -13.10 6.91 -15.53
C ASP A 23 -13.18 5.92 -16.71
N GLY A 24 -12.21 5.00 -16.81
CA GLY A 24 -12.16 3.95 -17.82
C GLY A 24 -11.32 4.28 -19.04
N ARG A 25 -10.78 5.50 -19.18
CA ARG A 25 -9.88 5.83 -20.29
C ARG A 25 -8.57 5.01 -20.30
N TYR A 26 -8.17 4.49 -19.14
CA TYR A 26 -7.03 3.58 -18.98
C TYR A 26 -7.43 2.10 -18.85
N GLY A 27 -8.69 1.77 -19.13
CA GLY A 27 -9.24 0.41 -18.98
C GLY A 27 -9.68 0.08 -17.55
N GLU A 28 -9.72 -1.22 -17.24
CA GLU A 28 -9.97 -1.71 -15.89
C GLU A 28 -8.74 -1.47 -15.02
N VAL A 29 -8.94 -0.81 -13.88
CA VAL A 29 -7.90 -0.62 -12.88
C VAL A 29 -8.15 -1.58 -11.73
N VAL A 30 -7.21 -2.51 -11.51
CA VAL A 30 -7.35 -3.55 -10.49
C VAL A 30 -6.99 -3.08 -9.09
N GLU A 31 -6.14 -2.05 -8.97
CA GLU A 31 -5.62 -1.57 -7.70
C GLU A 31 -5.29 -0.08 -7.72
N LEU A 32 -5.56 0.60 -6.61
CA LEU A 32 -5.15 1.98 -6.35
C LEU A 32 -4.46 2.07 -4.99
N TRP A 33 -3.24 2.58 -5.01
CA TRP A 33 -2.37 2.62 -3.85
C TRP A 33 -2.10 4.05 -3.36
N PHE A 34 -2.38 4.32 -2.08
CA PHE A 34 -2.15 5.62 -1.45
C PHE A 34 -0.97 5.60 -0.47
N ASP A 35 0.08 6.36 -0.79
CA ASP A 35 1.20 6.59 0.12
C ASP A 35 1.02 7.80 1.03
N GLY A 36 1.95 8.00 1.95
CA GLY A 36 2.13 9.29 2.62
C GLY A 36 1.22 9.47 3.81
N ALA A 37 0.60 8.41 4.33
CA ALA A 37 -0.36 8.43 5.45
C ALA A 37 0.17 9.05 6.77
N TRP A 38 1.44 9.46 6.82
CA TRP A 38 2.06 10.19 7.92
C TRP A 38 2.00 11.71 7.77
N ASP A 39 1.76 12.24 6.58
CA ASP A 39 1.89 13.69 6.31
C ASP A 39 0.77 14.51 6.96
N LYS A 40 -0.42 13.91 7.12
CA LYS A 40 -1.62 14.55 7.66
C LYS A 40 -2.30 13.69 8.73
N PRO A 41 -3.11 14.28 9.63
CA PRO A 41 -4.04 13.54 10.47
C PRO A 41 -4.93 12.61 9.65
N CYS A 42 -5.41 11.51 10.25
CA CYS A 42 -6.17 10.48 9.53
C CYS A 42 -7.43 11.07 8.86
N ARG A 43 -8.15 11.95 9.55
CA ARG A 43 -9.36 12.61 9.03
C ARG A 43 -9.11 13.49 7.81
N ALA A 44 -7.94 14.12 7.73
CA ALA A 44 -7.64 15.09 6.68
C ALA A 44 -7.47 14.44 5.30
N TRP A 45 -7.29 13.12 5.24
CA TRP A 45 -7.22 12.36 4.00
C TRP A 45 -8.58 12.13 3.33
N GLN A 46 -9.70 12.23 4.07
CA GLN A 46 -11.05 12.03 3.52
C GLN A 46 -11.20 10.72 2.73
N LEU A 47 -10.62 9.63 3.28
CA LEU A 47 -10.57 8.32 2.63
C LEU A 47 -11.95 7.76 2.31
N ASP A 48 -12.97 8.08 3.10
CA ASP A 48 -14.37 7.74 2.83
C ASP A 48 -14.83 8.31 1.48
N ARG A 49 -14.56 9.60 1.22
CA ARG A 49 -14.92 10.26 -0.04
C ARG A 49 -14.11 9.72 -1.21
N LEU A 50 -12.79 9.56 -1.04
CA LEU A 50 -11.90 9.00 -2.06
C LEU A 50 -12.29 7.58 -2.44
N TYR A 51 -12.51 6.72 -1.44
CA TYR A 51 -12.92 5.34 -1.63
C TYR A 51 -14.24 5.27 -2.38
N SER A 52 -15.27 6.00 -1.95
CA SER A 52 -16.57 6.03 -2.65
C SER A 52 -16.47 6.56 -4.07
N HIS A 53 -15.66 7.61 -4.30
CA HIS A 53 -15.45 8.17 -5.64
C HIS A 53 -14.85 7.14 -6.59
N VAL A 54 -13.75 6.51 -6.17
CA VAL A 54 -13.07 5.46 -6.94
C VAL A 54 -13.97 4.27 -7.20
N LYS A 55 -14.64 3.74 -6.17
CA LYS A 55 -15.53 2.58 -6.28
C LYS A 55 -16.76 2.85 -7.16
N SER A 56 -17.18 4.11 -7.33
CA SER A 56 -18.27 4.45 -8.23
C SER A 56 -17.92 4.28 -9.71
N MET A 57 -16.64 4.43 -10.06
CA MET A 57 -16.13 4.29 -11.44
C MET A 57 -15.49 2.92 -11.67
N GLN A 58 -14.74 2.40 -10.69
CA GLN A 58 -14.04 1.12 -10.74
C GLN A 58 -14.43 0.26 -9.51
N PRO A 59 -15.62 -0.37 -9.49
CA PRO A 59 -16.11 -1.12 -8.32
C PRO A 59 -15.19 -2.27 -7.88
N MET A 60 -14.46 -2.86 -8.83
CA MET A 60 -13.56 -3.99 -8.60
C MET A 60 -12.14 -3.57 -8.19
N CYS A 61 -11.77 -2.30 -8.36
CA CYS A 61 -10.45 -1.79 -7.99
C CYS A 61 -10.22 -1.93 -6.49
N GLN A 62 -9.16 -2.62 -6.06
CA GLN A 62 -8.77 -2.73 -4.65
C GLN A 62 -8.03 -1.46 -4.21
N ILE A 63 -8.36 -0.94 -3.03
CA ILE A 63 -7.75 0.28 -2.51
C ILE A 63 -6.91 -0.03 -1.28
N GLY A 64 -5.63 0.34 -1.32
CA GLY A 64 -4.69 0.20 -0.20
C GLY A 64 -4.14 1.54 0.24
N VAL A 65 -3.90 1.69 1.54
CA VAL A 65 -3.23 2.87 2.09
C VAL A 65 -2.04 2.43 2.92
N ASN A 66 -0.84 2.95 2.62
CA ASN A 66 0.37 2.65 3.38
C ASN A 66 0.16 2.98 4.87
N HIS A 67 0.76 2.21 5.77
CA HIS A 67 0.56 2.32 7.22
C HIS A 67 -0.91 2.16 7.66
N THR A 68 -1.59 1.17 7.07
CA THR A 68 -3.05 0.96 7.22
C THR A 68 -3.46 0.72 8.67
N VAL A 69 -2.70 -0.11 9.38
CA VAL A 69 -3.00 -0.57 10.74
C VAL A 69 -2.37 0.37 11.77
N GLY A 70 -3.15 0.74 12.77
CA GLY A 70 -2.71 1.63 13.84
C GLY A 70 -3.86 2.22 14.62
N LYS A 71 -3.53 2.94 15.70
CA LYS A 71 -4.53 3.79 16.37
C LYS A 71 -4.84 4.97 15.47
N TYR A 72 -6.14 5.25 15.29
CA TYR A 72 -6.60 6.48 14.68
C TYR A 72 -5.99 7.70 15.37
N SER A 73 -5.57 8.70 14.60
CA SER A 73 -4.84 9.86 15.08
C SER A 73 -5.30 11.14 14.39
N GLU A 74 -5.68 12.13 15.20
CA GLU A 74 -5.91 13.53 14.78
C GLU A 74 -4.60 14.34 14.68
N LYS A 75 -3.44 13.68 14.78
CA LYS A 75 -2.12 14.25 14.57
C LYS A 75 -1.42 13.58 13.40
N LYS A 76 -0.66 14.35 12.62
CA LYS A 76 0.25 13.82 11.61
C LYS A 76 1.32 12.93 12.25
N GLY A 77 1.82 11.96 11.49
CA GLY A 77 2.90 11.07 11.89
C GLY A 77 2.62 9.60 11.65
N MET A 78 3.63 8.81 11.99
CA MET A 78 3.65 7.35 11.81
C MET A 78 2.81 6.64 12.87
N PRO A 79 2.24 5.45 12.56
CA PRO A 79 1.77 4.55 13.60
C PRO A 79 2.93 4.12 14.52
N LYS A 80 2.60 3.68 15.74
CA LYS A 80 3.61 3.15 16.67
C LYS A 80 4.23 1.87 16.08
N LYS A 81 5.53 1.66 16.29
CA LYS A 81 6.28 0.44 15.86
C LYS A 81 5.62 -0.89 16.25
N ARG A 82 4.79 -0.90 17.30
CA ARG A 82 3.99 -2.07 17.70
C ARG A 82 3.05 -2.55 16.57
N TYR A 83 2.69 -1.66 15.65
CA TYR A 83 1.86 -1.92 14.48
C TYR A 83 2.69 -2.17 13.21
N GLU A 84 3.98 -2.47 13.31
CA GLU A 84 4.69 -3.03 12.16
C GLU A 84 4.06 -4.39 11.79
N PRO A 85 4.01 -4.80 10.51
CA PRO A 85 3.35 -6.02 10.06
C PRO A 85 3.73 -7.30 10.83
N LYS A 86 5.02 -7.48 11.15
CA LYS A 86 5.52 -8.59 11.99
C LYS A 86 4.96 -8.62 13.43
N ASN A 87 4.27 -7.57 13.86
CA ASN A 87 3.75 -7.39 15.20
C ASN A 87 2.21 -7.30 15.25
N TYR A 88 1.53 -7.42 14.11
CA TYR A 88 0.07 -7.38 14.05
C TYR A 88 -0.56 -8.41 14.98
N ARG A 89 -1.68 -8.01 15.56
CA ARG A 89 -2.51 -8.85 16.44
C ARG A 89 -3.92 -8.91 15.89
N ASP A 90 -4.59 -10.00 16.22
CA ASP A 90 -6.04 -10.11 16.01
C ASP A 90 -6.75 -8.88 16.59
N ARG A 91 -7.67 -8.32 15.79
CA ARG A 91 -8.49 -7.13 16.09
C ARG A 91 -7.69 -5.85 16.33
N ASP A 92 -6.45 -5.75 15.85
CA ASP A 92 -5.76 -4.46 15.86
C ASP A 92 -6.58 -3.38 15.11
N PRO A 93 -6.55 -2.13 15.57
CA PRO A 93 -7.30 -1.05 14.95
C PRO A 93 -6.74 -0.68 13.58
N LEU A 94 -7.62 -0.30 12.66
CA LEU A 94 -7.29 0.37 11.41
C LEU A 94 -7.22 1.89 11.65
N ARG A 95 -6.14 2.53 11.18
CA ARG A 95 -6.01 4.00 11.23
C ARG A 95 -6.36 4.67 9.90
N MET A 96 -6.06 3.99 8.80
CA MET A 96 -6.46 4.40 7.45
C MET A 96 -7.60 3.48 7.00
N PHE A 97 -8.80 4.02 6.98
CA PHE A 97 -10.01 3.31 6.62
C PHE A 97 -10.99 4.28 5.96
N PRO A 98 -11.74 3.87 4.90
CA PRO A 98 -11.78 2.54 4.28
C PRO A 98 -10.49 2.12 3.56
N SER A 99 -10.22 0.82 3.52
CA SER A 99 -9.09 0.17 2.80
C SER A 99 -9.47 -1.30 2.59
N ASP A 100 -9.19 -1.85 1.41
CA ASP A 100 -9.54 -3.24 1.04
C ASP A 100 -8.45 -4.24 1.47
N PHE A 101 -7.20 -3.79 1.52
CA PHE A 101 -6.06 -4.56 2.01
C PHE A 101 -5.19 -3.68 2.92
N ARG A 102 -4.19 -4.29 3.55
CA ARG A 102 -3.27 -3.59 4.45
C ARG A 102 -1.82 -3.77 4.04
N LEU A 103 -1.02 -2.76 4.32
CA LEU A 103 0.41 -2.83 4.13
C LEU A 103 1.20 -1.78 4.93
N TRP A 104 2.51 -2.05 5.02
CA TRP A 104 3.51 -1.11 5.51
C TRP A 104 4.88 -1.47 4.96
N ASP A 105 5.29 -0.77 3.91
CA ASP A 105 6.53 -1.01 3.19
C ASP A 105 7.77 -0.76 4.08
N PRO A 106 8.86 -1.54 3.94
CA PRO A 106 9.00 -2.77 3.16
C PRO A 106 8.77 -4.02 4.06
N ASN A 107 8.01 -3.86 5.15
CA ASN A 107 8.05 -4.79 6.28
C ASN A 107 7.26 -6.06 5.98
N MET A 108 7.85 -7.22 6.30
CA MET A 108 7.18 -8.52 6.20
C MET A 108 6.17 -8.74 7.33
N CYS A 109 5.06 -9.42 7.02
CA CYS A 109 4.10 -9.89 8.03
C CYS A 109 4.64 -11.10 8.82
N ARG A 110 3.88 -11.56 9.81
CA ARG A 110 4.17 -12.83 10.50
C ARG A 110 3.73 -14.02 9.62
N GLU A 111 4.24 -15.22 9.91
CA GLU A 111 3.75 -16.43 9.25
C GLU A 111 2.29 -16.76 9.63
N ASP A 112 1.89 -16.46 10.87
CA ASP A 112 0.53 -16.62 11.41
C ASP A 112 -0.31 -15.34 11.25
N ASP A 113 -0.17 -14.67 10.11
CA ASP A 113 -0.71 -13.34 9.83
C ASP A 113 -2.23 -13.20 10.15
N PRO A 114 -2.62 -12.41 11.18
CA PRO A 114 -4.03 -12.22 11.53
C PRO A 114 -4.75 -11.41 10.45
N LYS A 115 -6.01 -11.74 10.15
CA LYS A 115 -6.77 -11.08 9.06
C LYS A 115 -7.90 -10.17 9.54
N ILE A 116 -8.30 -10.30 10.80
CA ILE A 116 -9.44 -9.56 11.34
C ILE A 116 -8.94 -8.33 12.08
N TYR A 117 -9.41 -7.16 11.64
CA TYR A 117 -9.06 -5.85 12.17
C TYR A 117 -10.30 -5.07 12.55
N THR A 118 -10.14 -4.00 13.34
CA THR A 118 -11.28 -3.23 13.84
C THR A 118 -11.27 -1.77 13.41
N PHE A 119 -12.44 -1.25 13.05
CA PHE A 119 -12.66 0.19 12.87
C PHE A 119 -14.04 0.55 13.42
N ASN A 120 -14.11 1.56 14.30
CA ASN A 120 -15.35 1.99 14.96
C ASN A 120 -16.19 0.86 15.55
N GLY A 121 -15.53 -0.11 16.20
CA GLY A 121 -16.18 -1.25 16.87
C GLY A 121 -16.70 -2.35 15.94
N LYS A 122 -16.48 -2.24 14.63
CA LYS A 122 -16.80 -3.28 13.64
C LYS A 122 -15.53 -4.03 13.23
N GLU A 123 -15.71 -5.29 12.84
CA GLU A 123 -14.65 -6.17 12.37
C GLU A 123 -14.60 -6.18 10.84
N TYR A 124 -13.38 -6.24 10.29
CA TYR A 124 -13.11 -6.23 8.86
C TYR A 124 -12.02 -7.26 8.54
N TYR A 125 -12.20 -8.01 7.46
CA TYR A 125 -11.17 -8.88 6.90
C TYR A 125 -10.31 -8.08 5.93
N LEU A 126 -9.00 -7.98 6.18
CA LEU A 126 -8.05 -7.39 5.23
C LEU A 126 -6.96 -8.42 4.92
N PRO A 127 -6.65 -8.71 3.64
CA PRO A 127 -5.43 -9.40 3.23
C PRO A 127 -4.22 -8.46 3.30
N PHE A 128 -3.01 -9.03 3.32
CA PHE A 128 -1.76 -8.29 3.44
C PHE A 128 -1.06 -8.25 2.09
N GLU A 129 -0.44 -7.13 1.81
CA GLU A 129 0.45 -6.97 0.69
C GLU A 129 1.85 -6.60 1.20
N GLN A 130 2.85 -7.39 0.84
CA GLN A 130 4.24 -7.02 1.02
C GLN A 130 4.73 -6.28 -0.22
N THR A 131 5.24 -5.07 -0.04
CA THR A 131 5.89 -4.32 -1.10
C THR A 131 7.40 -4.24 -0.82
N ILE A 132 8.22 -4.50 -1.82
CA ILE A 132 9.68 -4.45 -1.70
C ILE A 132 10.30 -3.84 -2.95
N CYS A 133 11.52 -3.32 -2.84
CA CYS A 133 12.35 -3.00 -4.01
C CYS A 133 13.07 -4.25 -4.50
N SER A 134 13.37 -4.34 -5.80
CA SER A 134 14.24 -5.40 -6.36
C SER A 134 15.69 -5.31 -5.87
N ARG A 135 16.10 -4.14 -5.36
CA ARG A 135 17.43 -3.85 -4.82
C ARG A 135 17.39 -3.37 -3.38
N LYS A 136 18.51 -3.58 -2.67
CA LYS A 136 18.71 -3.12 -1.30
C LYS A 136 18.69 -1.59 -1.21
N GLU A 137 18.79 -1.07 0.02
CA GLU A 137 18.92 0.37 0.30
C GLU A 137 17.69 1.20 -0.11
N PHE A 138 16.49 0.63 0.00
CA PHE A 138 15.21 1.34 -0.21
C PHE A 138 15.12 2.04 -1.59
N SER A 139 15.54 1.32 -2.63
CA SER A 139 15.75 1.83 -3.98
C SER A 139 14.46 1.84 -4.82
N TRP A 140 13.50 2.68 -4.44
CA TRP A 140 12.22 2.80 -5.15
C TRP A 140 12.35 3.43 -6.54
N PHE A 141 13.30 4.34 -6.70
CA PHE A 141 13.55 5.04 -7.96
C PHE A 141 14.93 4.71 -8.51
N TYR A 142 15.04 4.84 -9.83
CA TYR A 142 16.33 4.77 -10.51
C TYR A 142 17.21 5.97 -10.14
N SER A 143 18.50 5.72 -10.01
CA SER A 143 19.57 6.71 -9.85
C SER A 143 20.80 6.24 -10.64
N ASP A 144 21.76 7.13 -10.89
CA ASP A 144 22.99 6.76 -11.63
C ASP A 144 23.81 5.65 -10.94
N THR A 145 23.57 5.45 -9.64
CA THR A 145 24.16 4.41 -8.80
C THR A 145 23.28 3.17 -8.62
N TYR A 146 22.06 3.16 -9.18
CA TYR A 146 21.05 2.11 -8.96
C TYR A 146 21.53 0.74 -9.42
N ALA A 147 22.11 0.66 -10.62
CA ALA A 147 22.56 -0.60 -11.20
C ALA A 147 23.70 -1.26 -10.40
N GLN A 148 24.45 -0.47 -9.63
CA GLN A 148 25.56 -0.91 -8.78
C GLN A 148 25.06 -1.35 -7.39
N LYS A 149 23.85 -0.97 -6.99
CA LYS A 149 23.29 -1.39 -5.70
C LYS A 149 23.05 -2.90 -5.69
N PRO A 150 23.27 -3.58 -4.56
CA PRO A 150 23.02 -5.00 -4.46
C PRO A 150 21.56 -5.35 -4.75
N LEU A 151 21.34 -6.43 -5.51
CA LEU A 151 20.03 -7.05 -5.63
C LEU A 151 19.57 -7.57 -4.25
N MET A 152 18.26 -7.62 -4.06
CA MET A 152 17.68 -8.42 -2.99
C MET A 152 18.03 -9.90 -3.20
N ASP A 153 18.11 -10.66 -2.11
CA ASP A 153 18.40 -12.09 -2.18
C ASP A 153 17.18 -12.84 -2.73
N SER A 154 17.35 -13.53 -3.86
CA SER A 154 16.27 -14.28 -4.50
C SER A 154 15.74 -15.42 -3.63
N GLU A 155 16.60 -16.08 -2.86
CA GLU A 155 16.16 -17.15 -1.95
C GLU A 155 15.29 -16.59 -0.81
N GLU A 156 15.67 -15.41 -0.30
CA GLU A 156 14.87 -14.70 0.69
C GLU A 156 13.51 -14.26 0.12
N ILE A 157 13.49 -13.73 -1.10
CA ILE A 157 12.24 -13.36 -1.79
C ILE A 157 11.34 -14.59 -1.97
N ILE A 158 11.87 -15.70 -2.49
CA ILE A 158 11.10 -16.95 -2.70
C ILE A 158 10.56 -17.47 -1.36
N LYS A 159 11.37 -17.45 -0.30
CA LYS A 159 10.94 -17.86 1.03
C LYS A 159 9.79 -16.97 1.54
N ASN A 160 9.93 -15.65 1.44
CA ASN A 160 8.89 -14.71 1.88
C ASN A 160 7.62 -14.86 1.04
N TYR A 161 7.75 -15.02 -0.28
CA TYR A 161 6.62 -15.27 -1.17
C TYR A 161 5.84 -16.53 -0.74
N ARG A 162 6.51 -17.64 -0.41
CA ARG A 162 5.84 -18.87 0.08
C ARG A 162 5.09 -18.65 1.39
N ILE A 163 5.61 -17.81 2.27
CA ILE A 163 4.91 -17.42 3.52
C ILE A 163 3.63 -16.64 3.18
N LEU A 164 3.72 -15.67 2.27
CA LEU A 164 2.57 -14.86 1.83
C LEU A 164 1.52 -15.73 1.14
N GLU A 165 1.93 -16.57 0.20
CA GLU A 165 1.07 -17.49 -0.54
C GLU A 165 0.28 -18.40 0.41
N LYS A 166 0.97 -19.04 1.38
CA LYS A 166 0.33 -19.88 2.40
C LYS A 166 -0.71 -19.12 3.24
N ALA A 167 -0.52 -17.82 3.42
CA ALA A 167 -1.42 -16.95 4.17
C ALA A 167 -2.45 -16.20 3.28
N ASN A 168 -2.56 -16.52 1.99
CA ASN A 168 -3.39 -15.82 1.00
C ASN A 168 -3.10 -14.30 0.95
N ASN A 169 -1.82 -13.95 0.98
CA ASN A 169 -1.30 -12.60 0.85
C ASN A 169 -0.58 -12.41 -0.48
N VAL A 170 -0.30 -11.16 -0.83
CA VAL A 170 0.33 -10.77 -2.10
C VAL A 170 1.71 -10.17 -1.86
N MET A 171 2.60 -10.32 -2.85
CA MET A 171 3.87 -9.63 -2.92
C MET A 171 3.91 -8.73 -4.17
N VAL A 172 4.36 -7.49 -3.99
CA VAL A 172 4.65 -6.53 -5.05
C VAL A 172 6.14 -6.20 -5.00
N ILE A 173 6.81 -6.34 -6.15
CA ILE A 173 8.24 -6.03 -6.29
C ILE A 173 8.38 -4.82 -7.21
N ASN A 174 8.96 -3.75 -6.70
CA ASN A 174 9.26 -2.54 -7.46
C ASN A 174 10.54 -2.71 -8.28
N LEU A 175 10.46 -2.38 -9.57
CA LEU A 175 11.59 -2.33 -10.50
C LEU A 175 11.51 -0.99 -11.26
N PRO A 176 12.28 0.04 -10.88
CA PRO A 176 12.21 1.34 -11.52
C PRO A 176 12.87 1.31 -12.91
N PRO A 177 12.23 1.85 -13.96
CA PRO A 177 12.87 2.04 -15.25
C PRO A 177 14.00 3.08 -15.18
N ASP A 178 15.01 2.93 -16.03
CA ASP A 178 16.09 3.88 -16.23
C ASP A 178 15.62 5.15 -16.98
N GLN A 179 16.56 6.07 -17.22
CA GLN A 179 16.30 7.32 -17.96
C GLN A 179 15.86 7.09 -19.43
N ASN A 180 16.01 5.88 -19.96
CA ASN A 180 15.56 5.49 -21.29
C ASN A 180 14.24 4.71 -21.27
N GLY A 181 13.59 4.59 -20.10
CA GLY A 181 12.34 3.85 -19.95
C GLY A 181 12.52 2.32 -19.95
N LYS A 182 13.71 1.80 -19.62
CA LYS A 182 14.01 0.36 -19.62
C LYS A 182 14.40 -0.15 -18.25
N LEU A 183 14.03 -1.38 -17.94
CA LEU A 183 14.57 -2.09 -16.78
C LEU A 183 16.04 -2.44 -17.02
N VAL A 184 16.86 -2.37 -15.97
CA VAL A 184 18.26 -2.79 -16.04
C VAL A 184 18.38 -4.32 -16.05
N ASP A 185 19.39 -4.85 -16.73
CA ASP A 185 19.55 -6.31 -16.93
C ASP A 185 19.55 -7.12 -15.63
N GLY A 186 20.12 -6.59 -14.55
CA GLY A 186 20.13 -7.28 -13.25
C GLY A 186 18.73 -7.49 -12.67
N ASP A 187 17.83 -6.54 -12.90
CA ASP A 187 16.43 -6.58 -12.45
C ASP A 187 15.59 -7.53 -13.30
N ILE A 188 15.90 -7.65 -14.59
CA ILE A 188 15.27 -8.65 -15.46
C ILE A 188 15.70 -10.07 -15.05
N LYS A 189 17.00 -10.25 -14.76
CA LYS A 189 17.55 -11.55 -14.34
C LYS A 189 16.95 -12.06 -13.04
N ILE A 190 16.75 -11.20 -12.04
CA ILE A 190 16.13 -11.64 -10.78
C ILE A 190 14.68 -12.10 -11.01
N LEU A 191 13.90 -11.42 -11.84
CA LEU A 191 12.54 -11.87 -12.19
C LEU A 191 12.52 -13.26 -12.83
N CYS A 192 13.47 -13.54 -13.74
CA CYS A 192 13.60 -14.87 -14.34
C CYS A 192 13.89 -15.96 -13.29
N ILE A 193 14.78 -15.68 -12.32
CA ILE A 193 15.11 -16.61 -11.22
C ILE A 193 13.86 -16.87 -10.36
N LEU A 194 13.09 -15.83 -10.04
CA LEU A 194 11.88 -15.97 -9.25
C LEU A 194 10.81 -16.79 -9.98
N GLN A 195 10.71 -16.67 -11.31
CA GLN A 195 9.73 -17.40 -12.12
C GLN A 195 10.02 -18.90 -12.22
N THR A 196 11.28 -19.29 -12.40
CA THR A 196 11.63 -20.70 -12.60
C THR A 196 11.69 -21.51 -11.30
N GLY A 197 11.73 -20.82 -10.15
CA GLY A 197 12.23 -21.40 -8.91
C GLY A 197 13.73 -21.68 -9.04
N SER A 198 14.51 -21.47 -7.98
CA SER A 198 15.95 -21.74 -7.99
C SER A 198 16.21 -23.18 -8.49
N THR A 199 17.05 -23.33 -9.52
CA THR A 199 17.68 -24.60 -9.92
C THR A 199 18.58 -25.13 -8.83
#